data_AF-A0A923PYA2-F1
#
_entry.id   AF-A0A923PYA2-F1
#
_cell.length_a   1.000
_cell.length_b   1.000
_cell.length_c   1.000
_cell.angle_alpha   90.00
_cell.angle_beta   90.00
_cell.angle_gamma   90.00
#
_symmetry.space_group_name_H-M   'P 1'
#
loop_
_entity.id
_entity.type
_entity.pdbx_description
1 polymer ?
#
loop_
_entity_poly.entity_id
_entity_poly.type
_entity_poly.pdbx_seq_one_letter_code
_entity_poly.pdbx_strand_id
1 'polypeptide(L)'
;MNILEGFTNQEIDERITRLAKSERKITHLVLSHIEEVRRRKIYLDYGLTSTFQYLTKRHGYCESSAYLRIQAAKVLARHPELQQKIESGSVKLTQLAKVQKCAAQISTPPRVDEGATATNATMLDQNRSCEKTALAQLENKSGFETDKILAIQFQQKSVQHQKITPQSDGSVRLEFSVTAEQFDEIRRAQSHVSHSVVGGQLDQLFVHLARWVNKKVDGGKKATDRSEKCTVSKSKMDLNLEQDLTQGLSAKEKLRKQNRRKYLSVRVRRRLLENAGHCCEHIEESSEVRCDSRFQLQVDHVLPIARGGDSGPENLRILCGVHNRLVAQRMNLFRVASGMDFCSS
;
A
#
# COMPACT_ATOMS: atom_id res chain seq x y z
N MET A 1 -27.66 37.50 -20.06
CA MET A 1 -27.60 38.51 -18.98
C MET A 1 -27.37 37.77 -17.68
N ASN A 2 -26.28 38.06 -17.00
CA ASN A 2 -26.05 37.51 -15.67
C ASN A 2 -26.89 38.33 -14.69
N ILE A 3 -27.98 37.75 -14.20
CA ILE A 3 -28.98 38.39 -13.31
C ILE A 3 -28.31 38.91 -12.02
N LEU A 4 -27.06 38.52 -11.76
CA LEU A 4 -26.30 38.86 -10.57
C LEU A 4 -25.45 40.12 -10.70
N GLU A 5 -25.32 40.73 -11.88
CA GLU A 5 -24.44 41.90 -12.13
C GLU A 5 -24.80 43.16 -11.33
N GLY A 6 -26.05 43.27 -10.86
CA GLY A 6 -26.53 44.42 -10.08
C GLY A 6 -26.39 44.30 -8.56
N PHE A 7 -25.87 43.19 -8.03
CA PHE A 7 -25.77 42.97 -6.58
C PHE A 7 -24.37 43.24 -6.04
N THR A 8 -24.32 43.79 -4.84
CA THR A 8 -23.09 43.93 -4.06
C THR A 8 -22.61 42.57 -3.53
N ASN A 9 -21.32 42.48 -3.19
CA ASN A 9 -20.75 41.26 -2.60
C ASN A 9 -21.49 40.81 -1.33
N GLN A 10 -21.92 41.77 -0.49
CA GLN A 10 -22.67 41.46 0.72
C GLN A 10 -24.07 40.91 0.41
N GLU A 11 -24.79 41.49 -0.55
CA GLU A 11 -26.10 40.98 -0.96
C GLU A 11 -26.00 39.57 -1.56
N ILE A 12 -24.93 39.28 -2.31
CA ILE A 12 -24.67 37.94 -2.84
C ILE A 12 -24.45 36.94 -1.70
N ASP A 13 -23.64 37.29 -0.69
CA ASP A 13 -23.38 36.46 0.48
C ASP A 13 -24.66 36.16 1.31
N GLU A 14 -25.48 37.18 1.55
CA GLU A 14 -26.75 37.03 2.25
C GLU A 14 -27.76 36.17 1.47
N ARG A 15 -27.77 36.28 0.14
CA ARG A 15 -28.63 35.48 -0.73
C ARG A 15 -28.19 34.03 -0.78
N ILE A 16 -26.91 33.76 -0.99
CA ILE A 16 -26.41 32.38 -1.02
C ILE A 16 -26.61 31.71 0.35
N THR A 17 -26.45 32.45 1.45
CA THR A 17 -26.74 31.96 2.81
C THR A 17 -28.20 31.56 2.98
N ARG A 18 -29.16 32.35 2.49
CA ARG A 18 -30.59 32.02 2.52
C ARG A 18 -30.94 30.82 1.64
N LEU A 19 -30.35 30.76 0.44
CA LEU A 19 -30.54 29.64 -0.49
C LEU A 19 -29.99 28.34 0.09
N ALA A 20 -28.80 28.36 0.69
CA ALA A 20 -28.20 27.18 1.32
C ALA A 20 -29.03 26.67 2.52
N LYS A 21 -29.61 27.57 3.33
CA LYS A 21 -30.56 27.18 4.40
C LYS A 21 -31.81 26.50 3.81
N SER A 22 -32.37 27.08 2.75
CA SER A 22 -33.55 26.55 2.08
C SER A 22 -33.27 25.20 1.43
N GLU A 23 -32.10 25.05 0.79
CA GLU A 23 -31.64 23.80 0.17
C GLU A 23 -31.50 22.68 1.20
N ARG A 24 -30.92 22.96 2.37
CA ARG A 24 -30.80 21.98 3.45
C ARG A 24 -32.16 21.55 4.00
N LYS A 25 -33.09 22.50 4.15
CA LYS A 25 -34.48 22.21 4.55
C LYS A 25 -35.19 21.32 3.52
N ILE A 26 -35.11 21.67 2.23
CA ILE A 26 -35.68 20.87 1.14
C ILE A 26 -35.03 19.49 1.12
N THR A 27 -33.72 19.40 1.31
CA THR A 27 -32.99 18.13 1.36
C THR A 27 -33.52 17.24 2.47
N HIS A 28 -33.69 17.75 3.69
CA HIS A 28 -34.31 17.02 4.79
C HIS A 28 -35.71 16.50 4.40
N LEU A 29 -36.57 17.35 3.85
CA LEU A 29 -37.92 16.95 3.42
C LEU A 29 -37.88 15.85 2.34
N VAL A 30 -36.99 15.97 1.36
CA VAL A 30 -36.78 14.96 0.32
C VAL A 30 -36.39 13.62 0.95
N LEU A 31 -35.49 13.60 1.95
CA LEU A 31 -35.10 12.37 2.64
C LEU A 31 -36.28 11.71 3.35
N SER A 32 -37.12 12.50 4.04
CA SER A 32 -38.34 11.99 4.70
C SER A 32 -39.31 11.35 3.70
N HIS A 33 -39.50 11.96 2.52
CA HIS A 33 -40.35 11.40 1.47
C HIS A 33 -39.75 10.15 0.82
N ILE A 34 -38.42 10.10 0.64
CA ILE A 34 -37.73 8.91 0.14
C ILE A 34 -37.94 7.73 1.08
N GLU A 35 -37.88 7.94 2.39
CA GLU A 35 -38.18 6.87 3.34
C GLU A 35 -39.64 6.45 3.28
N GLU A 36 -40.57 7.37 3.06
CA GLU A 36 -41.98 7.01 2.89
C GLU A 36 -42.24 6.19 1.62
N VAL A 37 -41.58 6.56 0.51
CA VAL A 37 -41.56 5.78 -0.74
C VAL A 37 -41.00 4.38 -0.50
N ARG A 38 -39.95 4.24 0.32
CA ARG A 38 -39.39 2.94 0.70
C ARG A 38 -40.37 2.13 1.54
N ARG A 39 -40.95 2.74 2.57
CA ARG A 39 -41.85 2.11 3.53
C ARG A 39 -43.12 1.56 2.87
N ARG A 40 -43.76 2.38 2.03
CA ARG A 40 -44.98 2.01 1.30
C ARG A 40 -44.71 1.26 0.00
N LYS A 41 -43.45 1.17 -0.44
CA LYS A 41 -43.04 0.59 -1.73
C LYS A 41 -43.75 1.22 -2.93
N ILE A 42 -44.00 2.53 -2.89
CA ILE A 42 -44.74 3.30 -3.92
C ILE A 42 -44.19 3.06 -5.34
N TYR A 43 -42.89 2.77 -5.45
CA TYR A 43 -42.24 2.50 -6.74
C TYR A 43 -42.82 1.29 -7.49
N LEU A 44 -43.45 0.33 -6.79
CA LEU A 44 -44.10 -0.83 -7.40
C LEU A 44 -45.32 -0.42 -8.24
N ASP A 45 -46.09 0.56 -7.79
CA ASP A 45 -47.28 1.07 -8.50
C ASP A 45 -46.93 1.66 -9.88
N TYR A 46 -45.65 2.00 -10.08
CA TYR A 46 -45.12 2.56 -11.31
C TYR A 46 -44.29 1.57 -12.13
N GLY A 47 -44.37 0.26 -11.81
CA GLY A 47 -43.67 -0.78 -12.54
C GLY A 47 -42.15 -0.78 -12.36
N LEU A 48 -41.65 -0.16 -11.28
CA LEU A 48 -40.22 -0.08 -10.98
C LEU A 48 -39.85 -1.11 -9.89
N THR A 49 -38.62 -1.60 -9.93
CA THR A 49 -38.18 -2.69 -9.03
C THR A 49 -37.53 -2.22 -7.73
N SER A 50 -37.24 -0.93 -7.61
CA SER A 50 -36.58 -0.37 -6.42
C SER A 50 -36.78 1.12 -6.27
N THR A 51 -36.62 1.63 -5.04
CA THR A 51 -36.53 3.07 -4.77
C THR A 51 -35.41 3.75 -5.58
N PHE A 52 -34.32 3.04 -5.85
CA PHE A 52 -33.24 3.56 -6.69
C PHE A 52 -33.73 3.86 -8.11
N GLN A 53 -34.37 2.88 -8.77
CA GLN A 53 -34.96 3.10 -10.09
C GLN A 53 -36.06 4.17 -10.06
N TYR A 54 -36.83 4.26 -8.98
CA TYR A 54 -37.81 5.32 -8.80
C TYR A 54 -37.18 6.71 -8.79
N LEU A 55 -36.06 6.91 -8.09
CA LEU A 55 -35.38 8.20 -8.08
C LEU A 55 -34.68 8.51 -9.40
N THR A 56 -34.02 7.52 -10.02
CA THR A 56 -33.25 7.75 -11.25
C THR A 56 -34.12 7.87 -12.49
N LYS A 57 -35.05 6.93 -12.72
CA LYS A 57 -35.87 6.88 -13.93
C LYS A 57 -37.02 7.89 -13.91
N ARG A 58 -37.62 8.17 -12.75
CA ARG A 58 -38.80 9.04 -12.67
C ARG A 58 -38.49 10.46 -12.21
N HIS A 59 -37.64 10.62 -11.20
CA HIS A 59 -37.34 11.93 -10.60
C HIS A 59 -36.04 12.54 -11.14
N GLY A 60 -35.37 11.90 -12.10
CA GLY A 60 -34.21 12.44 -12.80
C GLY A 60 -32.94 12.57 -11.95
N TYR A 61 -32.87 11.89 -10.80
CA TYR A 61 -31.63 11.89 -10.02
C TYR A 61 -30.54 11.11 -10.74
N CYS A 62 -29.31 11.63 -10.73
CA CYS A 62 -28.16 10.81 -11.10
C CYS A 62 -27.94 9.70 -10.06
N GLU A 63 -27.30 8.61 -10.49
CA GLU A 63 -27.12 7.40 -9.68
C GLU A 63 -26.44 7.67 -8.33
N SER A 64 -25.36 8.45 -8.34
CA SER A 64 -24.63 8.80 -7.12
C SER A 64 -25.49 9.61 -6.14
N SER A 65 -26.26 10.58 -6.66
CA SER A 65 -27.18 11.41 -5.87
C SER A 65 -28.34 10.61 -5.29
N ALA A 66 -28.93 9.72 -6.08
CA ALA A 66 -30.00 8.81 -5.64
C ALA A 66 -29.48 7.86 -4.54
N TYR A 67 -28.29 7.28 -4.75
CA TYR A 67 -27.66 6.39 -3.77
C TYR A 67 -27.44 7.10 -2.43
N LEU A 68 -26.80 8.28 -2.43
CA LEU A 68 -26.53 9.04 -1.20
C LEU A 68 -27.82 9.36 -0.43
N ARG A 69 -28.87 9.81 -1.14
CA ARG A 69 -30.15 10.14 -0.52
C ARG A 69 -30.85 8.92 0.06
N ILE A 70 -30.83 7.78 -0.63
CA ILE A 70 -31.40 6.53 -0.11
C ILE A 70 -30.67 6.08 1.16
N GLN A 71 -29.32 6.14 1.19
CA GLN A 71 -28.58 5.75 2.38
C GLN A 71 -28.83 6.72 3.54
N ALA A 72 -28.83 8.03 3.29
CA ALA A 72 -29.12 9.04 4.31
C ALA A 72 -30.55 8.92 4.85
N ALA A 73 -31.54 8.65 4.01
CA ALA A 73 -32.93 8.44 4.42
C ALA A 73 -33.08 7.28 5.41
N LYS A 74 -32.35 6.18 5.20
CA LYS A 74 -32.32 5.03 6.14
C LYS A 74 -31.75 5.39 7.51
N VAL A 75 -30.72 6.23 7.57
CA VAL A 75 -30.17 6.72 8.84
C VAL A 75 -31.19 7.61 9.53
N LEU A 76 -31.78 8.55 8.78
CA LEU A 76 -32.77 9.50 9.29
C LEU A 76 -34.02 8.78 9.85
N ALA A 77 -34.41 7.67 9.23
CA ALA A 77 -35.50 6.81 9.71
C ALA A 77 -35.24 6.22 11.10
N ARG A 78 -33.97 5.89 11.40
CA ARG A 78 -33.53 5.34 12.68
C ARG A 78 -33.20 6.41 13.72
N HIS A 79 -32.81 7.59 13.26
CA HIS A 79 -32.36 8.73 14.06
C HIS A 79 -33.11 10.03 13.67
N PRO A 80 -34.39 10.17 14.04
CA PRO A 80 -35.19 11.36 13.70
C PRO A 80 -34.68 12.64 14.38
N GLU A 81 -33.87 12.55 15.44
CA GLU A 81 -33.21 13.70 16.08
C GLU A 81 -32.25 14.45 15.13
N LEU A 82 -31.84 13.83 14.02
CA LEU A 82 -30.91 14.44 13.05
C LEU A 82 -31.58 15.45 12.12
N GLN A 83 -32.91 15.52 12.06
CA GLN A 83 -33.63 16.40 11.14
C GLN A 83 -33.19 17.86 11.30
N GLN A 84 -33.21 18.38 12.54
CA GLN A 84 -32.78 19.74 12.85
C GLN A 84 -31.28 19.96 12.56
N LYS A 85 -30.45 18.92 12.74
CA LYS A 85 -29.00 18.98 12.47
C LYS A 85 -28.68 19.04 10.98
N ILE A 86 -29.51 18.43 10.13
CA ILE A 86 -29.40 18.56 8.67
C ILE A 86 -29.82 19.96 8.24
N GLU A 87 -30.90 20.49 8.79
CA GLU A 87 -31.41 21.84 8.46
C GLU A 87 -30.44 22.95 8.89
N SER A 88 -29.87 22.85 10.09
CA SER A 88 -28.80 23.74 10.57
C SER A 88 -27.48 23.51 9.81
N GLY A 89 -27.35 22.33 9.21
CA GLY A 89 -26.20 21.78 8.48
C GLY A 89 -24.97 21.55 9.34
N SER A 90 -25.16 21.32 10.64
CA SER A 90 -24.12 20.72 11.47
C SER A 90 -23.80 19.29 11.02
N VAL A 91 -24.76 18.59 10.40
CA VAL A 91 -24.58 17.28 9.78
C VAL A 91 -24.93 17.33 8.30
N LYS A 92 -24.06 16.76 7.46
CA LYS A 92 -24.14 16.79 5.99
C LYS A 92 -24.71 15.49 5.44
N LEU A 93 -25.41 15.57 4.30
CA LEU A 93 -25.98 14.41 3.57
C LEU A 93 -24.97 13.28 3.34
N THR A 94 -23.76 13.64 2.91
CA THR A 94 -22.70 12.68 2.60
C THR A 94 -22.18 11.95 3.84
N GLN A 95 -22.15 12.62 5.00
CA GLN A 95 -21.75 11.99 6.27
C GLN A 95 -22.74 10.88 6.66
N LEU A 96 -24.04 11.14 6.54
CA LEU A 96 -25.08 10.13 6.81
C LEU A 96 -24.97 8.93 5.88
N ALA A 97 -24.74 9.15 4.59
CA ALA A 97 -24.56 8.06 3.65
C ALA A 97 -23.33 7.20 3.95
N LYS A 98 -22.23 7.83 4.43
CA LYS A 98 -21.02 7.12 4.88
C LYS A 98 -21.28 6.29 6.14
N VAL A 99 -22.00 6.84 7.13
CA VAL A 99 -22.40 6.12 8.35
C VAL A 99 -23.17 4.85 7.97
N GLN A 100 -24.20 4.98 7.13
CA GLN A 100 -24.99 3.83 6.69
C GLN A 100 -24.15 2.77 5.97
N LYS A 101 -23.20 3.20 5.14
CA LYS A 101 -22.29 2.28 4.44
C LYS A 101 -21.44 1.49 5.43
N CYS A 102 -20.89 2.14 6.46
CA CYS A 102 -20.10 1.47 7.49
C CYS A 102 -20.96 0.50 8.33
N ALA A 103 -22.16 0.93 8.73
CA ALA A 103 -23.10 0.09 9.47
C ALA A 103 -23.55 -1.16 8.67
N ALA A 104 -23.77 -1.00 7.37
CA ALA A 104 -24.13 -2.11 6.49
C ALA A 104 -23.00 -3.13 6.34
N GLN A 105 -21.74 -2.70 6.32
CA GLN A 105 -20.57 -3.59 6.18
C GLN A 105 -20.38 -4.52 7.37
N ILE A 106 -20.73 -4.08 8.59
CA ILE A 106 -20.69 -4.95 9.79
C ILE A 106 -21.86 -5.94 9.78
N SER A 107 -23.02 -5.52 9.25
CA SER A 107 -24.25 -6.32 9.26
C SER A 107 -24.28 -7.43 8.21
N THR A 108 -23.42 -7.38 7.18
CA THR A 108 -23.19 -8.51 6.28
C THR A 108 -22.25 -9.51 6.94
N PRO A 109 -22.73 -10.66 7.44
CA PRO A 109 -21.82 -11.72 7.85
C PRO A 109 -20.95 -12.12 6.64
N PRO A 110 -19.68 -12.49 6.83
CA PRO A 110 -18.97 -13.26 5.80
C PRO A 110 -19.86 -14.44 5.45
N ARG A 111 -19.93 -14.83 4.16
CA ARG A 111 -20.66 -16.04 3.75
C ARG A 111 -20.14 -17.21 4.59
N VAL A 112 -20.87 -17.56 5.65
CA VAL A 112 -20.64 -18.73 6.49
C VAL A 112 -21.90 -19.55 6.44
N ASP A 113 -21.69 -20.84 6.22
CA ASP A 113 -22.70 -21.88 6.11
C ASP A 113 -23.61 -21.90 7.36
N GLU A 114 -24.83 -22.34 7.12
CA GLU A 114 -26.01 -22.31 7.98
C GLU A 114 -25.75 -22.61 9.47
N GLY A 115 -26.16 -21.71 10.38
CA GLY A 115 -26.22 -22.09 11.81
C GLY A 115 -26.19 -21.03 12.91
N ALA A 116 -26.41 -19.73 12.67
CA ALA A 116 -26.29 -18.73 13.75
C ALA A 116 -27.46 -17.72 13.80
N THR A 117 -28.51 -18.07 14.55
CA THR A 117 -29.69 -17.22 14.77
C THR A 117 -29.63 -16.36 16.04
N ALA A 118 -28.79 -16.72 17.03
CA ALA A 118 -28.71 -16.00 18.31
C ALA A 118 -27.65 -14.87 18.36
N THR A 119 -26.61 -14.92 17.53
CA THR A 119 -25.54 -13.90 17.45
C THR A 119 -25.98 -12.61 16.74
N ASN A 120 -27.03 -12.67 15.91
CA ASN A 120 -27.44 -11.54 15.07
C ASN A 120 -28.09 -10.40 15.88
N ALA A 121 -28.82 -10.71 16.96
CA ALA A 121 -29.50 -9.70 17.77
C ALA A 121 -28.51 -8.83 18.56
N THR A 122 -27.53 -9.45 19.21
CA THR A 122 -26.45 -8.74 19.94
C THR A 122 -25.56 -7.93 19.02
N MET A 123 -25.26 -8.42 17.81
CA MET A 123 -24.51 -7.63 16.81
C MET A 123 -25.32 -6.45 16.26
N LEU A 124 -26.65 -6.59 16.09
CA LEU A 124 -27.50 -5.47 15.69
C LEU A 124 -27.53 -4.35 16.75
N ASP A 125 -27.59 -4.72 18.03
CA ASP A 125 -27.61 -3.75 19.14
C ASP A 125 -26.25 -3.05 19.30
N GLN A 126 -25.14 -3.76 19.14
CA GLN A 126 -23.81 -3.18 19.08
C GLN A 126 -23.66 -2.20 17.91
N ASN A 127 -24.17 -2.57 16.73
CA ASN A 127 -24.16 -1.70 15.55
C ASN A 127 -25.00 -0.43 15.75
N ARG A 128 -26.17 -0.55 16.38
CA ARG A 128 -27.01 0.61 16.68
C ARG A 128 -26.35 1.55 17.70
N SER A 129 -25.63 1.00 18.68
CA SER A 129 -24.90 1.76 19.68
C SER A 129 -23.69 2.51 19.10
N CYS A 130 -22.86 1.84 18.28
CA CYS A 130 -21.71 2.48 17.64
C CYS A 130 -22.15 3.54 16.62
N GLU A 131 -23.24 3.30 15.89
CA GLU A 131 -23.83 4.27 14.97
C GLU A 131 -24.29 5.54 15.69
N LYS A 132 -25.04 5.40 16.79
CA LYS A 132 -25.49 6.54 17.60
C LYS A 132 -24.32 7.36 18.14
N THR A 133 -23.29 6.67 18.64
CA THR A 133 -22.06 7.30 19.15
C THR A 133 -21.31 8.04 18.04
N ALA A 134 -21.18 7.42 16.86
CA ALA A 134 -20.54 8.04 15.71
C ALA A 134 -21.29 9.31 15.29
N LEU A 135 -22.61 9.25 15.12
CA LEU A 135 -23.45 10.39 14.70
C LEU A 135 -23.33 11.60 15.63
N ALA A 136 -23.18 11.39 16.93
CA ALA A 136 -22.97 12.47 17.90
C ALA A 136 -21.63 13.22 17.69
N GLN A 137 -20.61 12.55 17.14
CA GLN A 137 -19.28 13.12 16.93
C GLN A 137 -19.10 13.80 15.57
N LEU A 138 -20.07 13.66 14.64
CA LEU A 138 -19.95 14.14 13.26
C LEU A 138 -20.29 15.62 13.07
N GLU A 139 -20.86 16.27 14.08
CA GLU A 139 -21.26 17.67 13.99
C GLU A 139 -20.09 18.60 13.67
N ASN A 140 -20.27 19.42 12.62
CA ASN A 140 -19.30 20.41 12.14
C ASN A 140 -17.93 19.83 11.75
N LYS A 141 -17.85 18.52 11.48
CA LYS A 141 -16.60 17.87 11.05
C LYS A 141 -16.38 17.97 9.54
N SER A 142 -15.11 18.00 9.16
CA SER A 142 -14.67 17.87 7.77
C SER A 142 -14.87 16.44 7.25
N GLY A 143 -14.75 16.26 5.94
CA GLY A 143 -14.83 14.93 5.31
C GLY A 143 -13.77 13.97 5.84
N PHE A 144 -12.54 14.46 6.01
CA PHE A 144 -11.42 13.68 6.54
C PHE A 144 -11.62 13.29 8.01
N GLU A 145 -12.03 14.23 8.86
CA GLU A 145 -12.33 13.93 10.27
C GLU A 145 -13.50 12.95 10.40
N THR A 146 -14.52 13.08 9.54
CA THR A 146 -15.63 12.13 9.47
C THR A 146 -15.12 10.73 9.19
N ASP A 147 -14.27 10.56 8.17
CA ASP A 147 -13.74 9.25 7.81
C ASP A 147 -12.89 8.66 8.94
N LYS A 148 -12.10 9.49 9.63
CA LYS A 148 -11.33 9.08 10.81
C LYS A 148 -12.23 8.62 11.96
N ILE A 149 -13.29 9.38 12.28
CA ILE A 149 -14.26 9.03 13.33
C ILE A 149 -14.94 7.70 12.98
N LEU A 150 -15.42 7.54 11.75
CA LEU A 150 -16.08 6.31 11.32
C LEU A 150 -15.12 5.11 11.35
N ALA A 151 -13.88 5.27 10.92
CA ALA A 151 -12.89 4.20 10.97
C ALA A 151 -12.65 3.70 12.40
N ILE A 152 -12.57 4.62 13.38
CA ILE A 152 -12.40 4.29 14.80
C ILE A 152 -13.66 3.62 15.35
N GLN A 153 -14.83 4.23 15.16
CA GLN A 153 -16.10 3.76 15.76
C GLN A 153 -16.55 2.40 15.22
N PHE A 154 -16.37 2.17 13.92
CA PHE A 154 -16.72 0.90 13.27
C PHE A 154 -15.57 -0.11 13.25
N GLN A 155 -14.48 0.15 13.99
CA GLN A 155 -13.28 -0.69 14.09
C GLN A 155 -12.82 -1.21 12.71
N GLN A 156 -12.80 -0.32 11.72
CA GLN A 156 -12.41 -0.70 10.37
C GLN A 156 -10.97 -1.17 10.37
N LYS A 157 -10.74 -2.41 9.94
CA LYS A 157 -9.39 -2.98 9.85
C LYS A 157 -8.55 -2.12 8.92
N SER A 158 -7.36 -1.72 9.38
CA SER A 158 -6.36 -1.05 8.55
C SER A 158 -5.88 -2.04 7.49
N VAL A 159 -6.45 -1.96 6.29
CA VAL A 159 -5.99 -2.76 5.16
C VAL A 159 -4.68 -2.15 4.69
N GLN A 160 -3.57 -2.85 4.95
CA GLN A 160 -2.30 -2.57 4.28
C GLN A 160 -2.48 -2.94 2.81
N HIS A 161 -2.95 -1.99 2.02
CA HIS A 161 -3.12 -2.19 0.58
C HIS A 161 -1.87 -1.68 -0.13
N GLN A 162 -1.30 -2.51 -0.99
CA GLN A 162 -0.27 -2.09 -1.95
C GLN A 162 -0.82 -2.38 -3.35
N LYS A 163 -0.99 -1.34 -4.16
CA LYS A 163 -1.42 -1.45 -5.55
C LYS A 163 -0.37 -0.84 -6.46
N ILE A 164 0.06 -1.63 -7.44
CA ILE A 164 0.97 -1.21 -8.50
C ILE A 164 0.16 -1.26 -9.78
N THR A 165 -0.10 -0.11 -10.40
CA THR A 165 -0.88 -0.04 -11.65
C THR A 165 0.00 0.52 -12.76
N PRO A 166 0.26 -0.24 -13.85
CA PRO A 166 0.96 0.29 -15.02
C PRO A 166 0.07 1.33 -15.72
N GLN A 167 0.67 2.39 -16.26
CA GLN A 167 -0.01 3.44 -17.00
C GLN A 167 0.33 3.40 -18.49
N SER A 168 -0.51 4.02 -19.30
CA SER A 168 -0.38 4.04 -20.77
C SER A 168 0.88 4.74 -21.28
N ASP A 169 1.44 5.65 -20.49
CA ASP A 169 2.68 6.37 -20.78
C ASP A 169 3.95 5.62 -20.33
N GLY A 170 3.79 4.39 -19.82
CA GLY A 170 4.89 3.59 -19.26
C GLY A 170 5.25 3.97 -17.81
N SER A 171 4.59 4.96 -17.21
CA SER A 171 4.74 5.26 -15.79
C SER A 171 4.04 4.20 -14.92
N VAL A 172 4.46 4.10 -13.65
CA VAL A 172 3.87 3.14 -12.69
C VAL A 172 3.26 3.92 -11.53
N ARG A 173 1.96 3.74 -11.30
CA ARG A 173 1.29 4.27 -10.11
C ARG A 173 1.51 3.34 -8.94
N LEU A 174 2.13 3.87 -7.88
CA LEU A 174 2.27 3.20 -6.59
C LEU A 174 1.28 3.81 -5.61
N GLU A 175 0.38 2.98 -5.08
CA GLU A 175 -0.53 3.35 -4.01
C GLU A 175 -0.32 2.39 -2.85
N PHE A 176 0.08 2.90 -1.69
CA PHE A 176 0.22 2.10 -0.49
C PHE A 176 -0.16 2.88 0.76
N SER A 177 -0.63 2.16 1.78
CA SER A 177 -0.94 2.74 3.09
C SER A 177 0.27 2.66 4.03
N VAL A 178 0.46 3.69 4.85
CA VAL A 178 1.48 3.74 5.91
C VAL A 178 0.80 4.09 7.23
N THR A 179 1.39 3.64 8.34
CA THR A 179 0.95 4.03 9.68
C THR A 179 1.32 5.50 9.97
N ALA A 180 0.72 6.09 11.00
CA ALA A 180 1.06 7.45 11.43
C ALA A 180 2.54 7.57 11.79
N GLU A 181 3.08 6.61 12.54
CA GLU A 181 4.50 6.54 12.91
C GLU A 181 5.42 6.46 11.68
N GLN A 182 5.06 5.63 10.69
CA GLN A 182 5.80 5.52 9.43
C GLN A 182 5.75 6.82 8.62
N PHE A 183 4.62 7.52 8.62
CA PHE A 183 4.48 8.81 7.94
C PHE A 183 5.34 9.89 8.61
N ASP A 184 5.45 9.88 9.93
CA ASP A 184 6.33 10.79 10.68
C ASP A 184 7.82 10.53 10.40
N GLU A 185 8.22 9.26 10.27
CA GLU A 185 9.57 8.88 9.82
C GLU A 185 9.82 9.38 8.38
N ILE A 186 8.86 9.21 7.47
CA ILE A 186 8.98 9.70 6.09
C ILE A 186 9.12 11.23 6.08
N ARG A 187 8.35 11.96 6.90
CA ARG A 187 8.48 13.42 7.03
C ARG A 187 9.85 13.84 7.56
N ARG A 188 10.38 13.15 8.57
CA ARG A 188 11.74 13.40 9.06
C ARG A 188 12.77 13.18 7.96
N ALA A 189 12.65 12.08 7.21
CA ALA A 189 13.51 11.82 6.07
C ALA A 189 13.42 12.91 4.99
N GLN A 190 12.22 13.42 4.67
CA GLN A 190 12.05 14.54 3.74
C GLN A 190 12.80 15.80 4.21
N SER A 191 12.74 16.12 5.50
CA SER A 191 13.44 17.27 6.07
C SER A 191 14.96 17.15 5.90
N HIS A 192 15.54 15.98 6.19
CA HIS A 192 16.98 15.73 6.05
C HIS A 192 17.47 15.76 4.60
N VAL A 193 16.62 15.39 3.64
CA VAL A 193 16.97 15.27 2.21
C VAL A 193 16.54 16.51 1.41
N SER A 194 15.95 17.51 2.06
CA SER A 194 15.45 18.74 1.43
C SER A 194 16.49 19.50 0.58
N HIS A 195 17.77 19.43 0.94
CA HIS A 195 18.86 20.02 0.16
C HIS A 195 19.25 19.20 -1.08
N SER A 196 18.93 17.90 -1.12
CA SER A 196 19.30 16.98 -2.21
C SER A 196 18.15 16.70 -3.18
N VAL A 197 16.92 17.08 -2.83
CA VAL A 197 15.70 16.80 -3.59
C VAL A 197 14.89 18.10 -3.74
N VAL A 198 14.85 18.64 -4.97
CA VAL A 198 14.18 19.91 -5.27
C VAL A 198 12.67 19.68 -5.42
N GLY A 199 11.89 20.24 -4.52
CA GLY A 199 10.42 20.27 -4.62
C GLY A 199 9.66 19.46 -3.58
N GLY A 200 10.34 18.75 -2.67
CA GLY A 200 9.73 18.15 -1.48
C GLY A 200 8.66 17.07 -1.76
N GLN A 201 8.54 16.61 -3.00
CA GLN A 201 7.60 15.57 -3.37
C GLN A 201 8.08 14.19 -2.89
N LEU A 202 7.14 13.34 -2.47
CA LEU A 202 7.44 12.04 -1.85
C LEU A 202 8.10 11.06 -2.83
N ASP A 203 7.70 11.08 -4.09
CA ASP A 203 8.25 10.26 -5.17
C ASP A 203 9.77 10.46 -5.31
N GLN A 204 10.23 11.71 -5.28
CA GLN A 204 11.65 12.03 -5.41
C GLN A 204 12.45 11.58 -4.18
N LEU A 205 11.86 11.69 -2.98
CA LEU A 205 12.45 11.11 -1.76
C LEU A 205 12.58 9.58 -1.89
N PHE A 206 11.52 8.90 -2.33
CA PHE A 206 11.54 7.45 -2.51
C PHE A 206 12.62 7.01 -3.51
N VAL A 207 12.74 7.70 -4.65
CA VAL A 207 13.79 7.42 -5.64
C VAL A 207 15.18 7.69 -5.07
N HIS A 208 15.36 8.76 -4.30
CA HIS A 208 16.64 9.08 -3.67
C HIS A 208 17.05 8.00 -2.66
N LEU A 209 16.13 7.57 -1.79
CA LEU A 209 16.36 6.48 -0.83
C LEU A 209 16.66 5.16 -1.55
N ALA A 210 15.90 4.82 -2.60
CA ALA A 210 16.14 3.61 -3.39
C ALA A 210 17.52 3.64 -4.08
N ARG A 211 17.92 4.78 -4.65
CA ARG A 211 19.27 4.96 -5.23
C ARG A 211 20.37 4.81 -4.18
N TRP A 212 20.17 5.32 -2.96
CA TRP A 212 21.12 5.16 -1.86
C TRP A 212 21.29 3.69 -1.47
N VAL A 213 20.18 2.94 -1.35
CA VAL A 213 20.21 1.50 -1.06
C VAL A 213 20.93 0.75 -2.19
N ASN A 214 20.56 0.99 -3.45
CA ASN A 214 21.18 0.34 -4.60
C ASN A 214 22.68 0.62 -4.65
N LYS A 215 23.11 1.88 -4.44
CA LYS A 215 24.54 2.24 -4.40
C LYS A 215 25.31 1.50 -3.29
N LYS A 216 24.67 1.26 -2.14
CA LYS A 216 25.25 0.55 -1.00
C LYS A 216 25.34 -0.97 -1.26
N VAL A 217 24.30 -1.56 -1.88
CA VAL A 217 24.19 -3.00 -2.15
C VAL A 217 25.01 -3.41 -3.39
N ASP A 218 24.91 -2.65 -4.49
CA ASP A 218 25.65 -2.89 -5.73
C ASP A 218 27.14 -2.54 -5.59
N GLY A 219 27.51 -1.88 -4.49
CA GLY A 219 28.83 -1.32 -4.20
C GLY A 219 29.07 -0.03 -4.98
N GLY A 220 29.67 0.98 -4.36
CA GLY A 220 29.94 2.25 -5.04
C GLY A 220 30.74 2.06 -6.32
N LYS A 221 30.23 2.55 -7.46
CA LYS A 221 31.12 2.95 -8.56
C LYS A 221 31.97 4.10 -7.98
N LYS A 222 33.30 3.92 -7.86
CA LYS A 222 34.18 5.08 -7.76
C LYS A 222 33.93 5.88 -9.04
N ALA A 223 33.26 7.02 -8.92
CA ALA A 223 33.05 7.91 -10.04
C ALA A 223 34.42 8.35 -10.53
N THR A 224 34.81 7.87 -11.70
CA THR A 224 35.78 8.56 -12.54
C THR A 224 35.04 9.72 -13.18
N ASP A 225 34.89 10.80 -12.42
CA ASP A 225 34.64 12.10 -13.02
C ASP A 225 35.34 13.16 -12.16
N ARG A 226 36.51 13.58 -12.65
CA ARG A 226 37.28 14.68 -12.10
C ARG A 226 37.03 15.86 -13.04
N SER A 227 36.12 16.75 -12.65
CA SER A 227 36.18 18.16 -13.07
C SER A 227 35.81 19.06 -11.91
N GLU A 228 36.80 19.88 -11.50
CA GLU A 228 36.70 21.15 -10.73
C GLU A 228 36.33 21.04 -9.22
N LYS A 229 37.06 21.59 -8.23
CA LYS A 229 38.23 22.48 -8.14
C LYS A 229 38.84 22.41 -6.70
N CYS A 230 40.14 22.68 -6.65
CA CYS A 230 41.00 23.31 -5.62
C CYS A 230 41.14 22.83 -4.15
N THR A 231 42.43 22.51 -3.83
CA THR A 231 43.26 22.87 -2.66
C THR A 231 42.73 22.56 -1.24
N VAL A 232 43.44 21.87 -0.34
CA VAL A 232 44.74 22.26 0.22
C VAL A 232 45.52 21.01 0.67
N SER A 233 46.83 21.08 0.46
CA SER A 233 47.88 20.17 0.88
C SER A 233 47.86 19.83 2.38
N LYS A 234 48.12 18.57 2.72
CA LYS A 234 49.03 18.23 3.82
C LYS A 234 49.66 16.87 3.59
N SER A 235 50.96 16.94 3.34
CA SER A 235 51.94 15.88 3.36
C SER A 235 51.99 15.19 4.72
N LYS A 236 52.19 13.86 4.69
CA LYS A 236 53.06 13.13 5.61
C LYS A 236 53.39 11.75 5.04
N MET A 237 54.64 11.65 4.56
CA MET A 237 55.58 10.54 4.80
C MET A 237 55.32 9.87 6.17
N ASP A 238 55.54 8.58 6.42
CA ASP A 238 56.55 7.69 5.89
C ASP A 238 56.35 6.25 6.44
N LEU A 239 57.21 5.33 5.98
CA LEU A 239 57.66 4.06 6.57
C LEU A 239 56.97 2.75 6.13
N ASN A 240 57.61 2.14 5.13
CA ASN A 240 57.87 0.70 5.11
C ASN A 240 58.64 0.29 6.37
N LEU A 241 58.26 -0.83 6.98
CA LEU A 241 59.16 -1.64 7.79
C LEU A 241 58.81 -3.13 7.67
N GLU A 242 59.85 -3.87 7.30
CA GLU A 242 60.12 -5.29 7.54
C GLU A 242 59.61 -6.37 6.56
N GLN A 243 60.57 -6.71 5.69
CA GLN A 243 60.88 -8.01 5.13
C GLN A 243 60.94 -9.15 6.17
N ASP A 244 60.64 -10.35 5.67
CA ASP A 244 61.21 -11.66 6.04
C ASP A 244 61.03 -12.22 7.45
N LEU A 245 59.91 -12.91 7.68
CA LEU A 245 59.84 -14.08 8.56
C LEU A 245 58.73 -15.06 8.12
N THR A 246 58.94 -15.87 7.07
CA THR A 246 58.19 -17.15 6.89
C THR A 246 59.01 -18.24 6.18
N GLN A 247 60.19 -18.57 6.72
CA GLN A 247 60.71 -19.93 6.54
C GLN A 247 60.14 -20.80 7.67
N GLY A 248 59.16 -21.65 7.32
CA GLY A 248 58.62 -22.65 8.24
C GLY A 248 57.10 -22.61 8.40
N LEU A 249 56.34 -22.83 7.33
CA LEU A 249 54.95 -23.28 7.46
C LEU A 249 54.88 -24.77 7.11
N SER A 250 54.48 -25.57 8.10
CA SER A 250 54.29 -27.02 7.99
C SER A 250 53.33 -27.35 6.84
N ALA A 251 53.50 -28.50 6.20
CA ALA A 251 52.61 -28.99 5.13
C ALA A 251 51.12 -28.97 5.52
N LYS A 252 50.82 -29.12 6.82
CA LYS A 252 49.46 -28.99 7.40
C LYS A 252 48.88 -27.57 7.35
N GLU A 253 49.70 -26.54 7.49
CA GLU A 253 49.27 -25.14 7.38
C GLU A 253 49.12 -24.69 5.93
N LYS A 254 49.93 -25.23 5.02
CA LYS A 254 49.75 -25.06 3.57
C LYS A 254 48.40 -25.63 3.10
N LEU A 255 48.01 -26.81 3.60
CA LEU A 255 46.70 -27.41 3.32
C LEU A 255 45.52 -26.58 3.89
N ARG A 256 45.69 -26.01 5.09
CA ARG A 256 44.69 -25.13 5.74
C ARG A 256 44.53 -23.77 5.03
N LYS A 257 45.59 -23.21 4.45
CA LYS A 257 45.55 -21.98 3.63
C LYS A 257 44.85 -22.20 2.29
N GLN A 258 44.99 -23.39 1.68
CA GLN A 258 44.30 -23.74 0.43
C GLN A 258 42.77 -23.86 0.60
N ASN A 259 42.29 -24.19 1.81
CA ASN A 259 40.88 -24.49 2.06
C ASN A 259 40.05 -23.33 2.66
N ARG A 260 40.58 -22.10 2.70
CA ARG A 260 39.74 -20.92 3.00
C ARG A 260 38.89 -20.60 1.77
N ARG A 261 37.56 -20.77 1.90
CA ARG A 261 36.58 -20.32 0.90
C ARG A 261 36.91 -18.89 0.49
N LYS A 262 37.35 -18.69 -0.75
CA LYS A 262 37.62 -17.35 -1.28
C LYS A 262 36.29 -16.62 -1.38
N TYR A 263 36.19 -15.49 -0.69
CA TYR A 263 35.01 -14.63 -0.78
C TYR A 263 34.93 -14.08 -2.21
N LEU A 264 33.78 -14.24 -2.88
CA LEU A 264 33.58 -13.72 -4.23
C LEU A 264 33.72 -12.19 -4.21
N SER A 265 34.61 -11.65 -5.05
CA SER A 265 34.79 -10.20 -5.09
C SER A 265 33.51 -9.50 -5.55
N VAL A 266 33.24 -8.31 -4.99
CA VAL A 266 32.09 -7.47 -5.37
C VAL A 266 32.08 -7.17 -6.87
N ARG A 267 33.27 -7.04 -7.49
CA ARG A 267 33.42 -6.81 -8.94
C ARG A 267 32.89 -7.98 -9.77
N VAL A 268 33.21 -9.21 -9.38
CA VAL A 268 32.75 -10.42 -10.09
C VAL A 268 31.24 -10.58 -9.91
N ARG A 269 30.72 -10.38 -8.69
CA ARG A 269 29.28 -10.44 -8.42
C ARG A 269 28.49 -9.43 -9.26
N ARG A 270 29.00 -8.20 -9.41
CA ARG A 270 28.36 -7.17 -10.23
C ARG A 270 28.30 -7.57 -11.71
N ARG A 271 29.43 -8.04 -12.26
CA ARG A 271 29.50 -8.48 -13.65
C ARG A 271 28.50 -9.61 -13.94
N LEU A 272 28.35 -10.55 -13.01
CA LEU A 272 27.34 -11.62 -13.13
C LEU A 272 25.91 -11.07 -13.14
N LEU A 273 25.59 -10.10 -12.26
CA LEU A 273 24.27 -9.46 -12.23
C LEU A 273 23.97 -8.64 -13.50
N GLU A 274 24.97 -7.93 -14.03
CA GLU A 274 24.87 -7.16 -15.28
C GLU A 274 24.63 -8.10 -16.48
N ASN A 275 25.42 -9.19 -16.59
CA ASN A 275 25.25 -10.20 -17.64
C ASN A 275 23.87 -10.88 -17.57
N ALA A 276 23.39 -11.14 -16.36
CA ALA A 276 22.05 -11.71 -16.13
C ALA A 276 20.91 -10.71 -16.38
N GLY A 277 21.19 -9.44 -16.69
CA GLY A 277 20.17 -8.41 -16.87
C GLY A 277 19.34 -8.16 -15.60
N HIS A 278 19.94 -8.37 -14.42
CA HIS A 278 19.28 -8.32 -13.12
C HIS A 278 18.00 -9.19 -13.05
N CYS A 279 18.07 -10.39 -13.61
CA CYS A 279 16.95 -11.33 -13.69
C CYS A 279 17.47 -12.77 -13.52
N CYS A 280 16.65 -13.66 -12.97
CA CYS A 280 16.98 -15.08 -12.80
C CYS A 280 17.37 -15.72 -14.14
N GLU A 281 18.43 -16.53 -14.16
CA GLU A 281 18.93 -17.24 -15.34
C GLU A 281 18.37 -18.67 -15.46
N HIS A 282 17.42 -19.06 -14.60
CA HIS A 282 16.77 -20.36 -14.70
C HIS A 282 15.86 -20.42 -15.94
N ILE A 283 16.01 -21.48 -16.71
CA ILE A 283 15.17 -21.83 -17.86
C ILE A 283 14.47 -23.14 -17.52
N GLU A 284 13.16 -23.19 -17.75
CA GLU A 284 12.36 -24.40 -17.57
C GLU A 284 12.63 -25.39 -18.72
N GLU A 285 12.96 -26.65 -18.38
CA GLU A 285 13.35 -27.69 -19.34
C GLU A 285 12.23 -28.07 -20.33
N SER A 286 10.96 -27.91 -19.95
CA SER A 286 9.81 -28.30 -20.77
C SER A 286 9.26 -27.19 -21.66
N SER A 287 9.45 -25.92 -21.29
CA SER A 287 8.85 -24.76 -21.97
C SER A 287 9.88 -23.80 -22.57
N GLU A 288 11.17 -23.98 -22.26
CA GLU A 288 12.27 -23.05 -22.57
C GLU A 288 12.02 -21.60 -22.10
N VAL A 289 11.05 -21.38 -21.21
CA VAL A 289 10.75 -20.06 -20.66
C VAL A 289 11.75 -19.73 -19.56
N ARG A 290 12.35 -18.54 -19.67
CA ARG A 290 13.22 -17.97 -18.64
C ARG A 290 12.39 -17.36 -17.51
N CYS A 291 12.77 -17.65 -16.27
CA CYS A 291 12.18 -17.02 -15.10
C CYS A 291 12.38 -15.49 -15.12
N ASP A 292 11.31 -14.73 -14.93
CA ASP A 292 11.30 -13.25 -14.94
C ASP A 292 11.65 -12.62 -13.58
N SER A 293 11.87 -13.43 -12.55
CA SER A 293 12.09 -12.96 -11.18
C SER A 293 13.35 -12.09 -11.07
N ARG A 294 13.17 -10.88 -10.52
CA ARG A 294 14.25 -9.92 -10.22
C ARG A 294 14.55 -9.81 -8.72
N PHE A 295 13.86 -10.61 -7.91
CA PHE A 295 13.86 -10.48 -6.47
C PHE A 295 14.86 -11.44 -5.81
N GLN A 296 15.61 -10.93 -4.82
CA GLN A 296 16.55 -11.69 -3.98
C GLN A 296 17.48 -12.62 -4.79
N LEU A 297 18.16 -12.04 -5.78
CA LEU A 297 19.08 -12.77 -6.65
C LEU A 297 20.35 -13.22 -5.90
N GLN A 298 20.70 -14.48 -6.09
CA GLN A 298 21.79 -15.20 -5.44
C GLN A 298 22.78 -15.68 -6.51
N VAL A 299 24.06 -15.70 -6.17
CA VAL A 299 25.09 -16.30 -7.02
C VAL A 299 25.14 -17.78 -6.67
N ASP A 300 24.88 -18.62 -7.66
CA ASP A 300 24.89 -20.08 -7.59
C ASP A 300 26.05 -20.64 -8.42
N HIS A 301 26.57 -21.80 -8.04
CA HIS A 301 27.59 -22.50 -8.84
C HIS A 301 26.88 -23.49 -9.77
N VAL A 302 27.16 -23.44 -11.07
CA VAL A 302 26.57 -24.36 -12.06
C VAL A 302 26.94 -25.81 -11.72
N LEU A 303 28.22 -26.06 -11.45
CA LEU A 303 28.72 -27.26 -10.79
C LEU A 303 29.07 -26.90 -9.34
N PRO A 304 28.37 -27.47 -8.34
CA PRO A 304 28.65 -27.20 -6.93
C PRO A 304 30.09 -27.55 -6.55
N ILE A 305 30.68 -26.75 -5.67
CA ILE A 305 32.04 -26.99 -5.13
C ILE A 305 32.15 -28.39 -4.52
N ALA A 306 31.08 -28.88 -3.86
CA ALA A 306 31.03 -30.22 -3.27
C ALA A 306 31.19 -31.36 -4.30
N ARG A 307 30.98 -31.09 -5.58
CA ARG A 307 31.15 -32.03 -6.71
C ARG A 307 32.36 -31.67 -7.59
N GLY A 308 33.31 -30.92 -7.05
CA GLY A 308 34.55 -30.56 -7.75
C GLY A 308 34.45 -29.29 -8.61
N GLY A 309 33.36 -28.52 -8.52
CA GLY A 309 33.24 -27.23 -9.20
C GLY A 309 34.22 -26.18 -8.68
N ASP A 310 34.71 -25.33 -9.57
CA ASP A 310 35.57 -24.21 -9.24
C ASP A 310 34.74 -22.94 -8.92
N SER A 311 35.40 -21.88 -8.44
CA SER A 311 34.76 -20.57 -8.20
C SER A 311 35.07 -19.57 -9.33
N GLY A 312 35.40 -20.07 -10.52
CA GLY A 312 35.62 -19.26 -11.70
C GLY A 312 34.32 -18.62 -12.19
N PRO A 313 34.37 -17.45 -12.85
CA PRO A 313 33.17 -16.75 -13.31
C PRO A 313 32.33 -17.57 -14.31
N GLU A 314 32.93 -18.54 -15.00
CA GLU A 314 32.24 -19.43 -15.94
C GLU A 314 31.38 -20.49 -15.25
N ASN A 315 31.72 -20.85 -14.01
CA ASN A 315 30.95 -21.80 -13.20
C ASN A 315 29.95 -21.09 -12.28
N LEU A 316 29.69 -19.79 -12.48
CA LEU A 316 28.77 -18.99 -11.66
C LEU A 316 27.59 -18.49 -12.50
N ARG A 317 26.41 -18.49 -11.88
CA ARG A 317 25.17 -17.96 -12.46
C ARG A 317 24.33 -17.23 -11.42
N ILE A 318 23.33 -16.48 -11.86
CA ILE A 318 22.38 -15.74 -11.04
C ILE A 318 21.02 -16.45 -11.01
N LEU A 319 20.58 -16.85 -9.81
CA LEU A 319 19.26 -17.46 -9.59
C LEU A 319 18.48 -16.69 -8.52
N CYS A 320 17.15 -16.67 -8.61
CA CYS A 320 16.32 -16.22 -7.48
C CYS A 320 16.39 -17.25 -6.34
N GLY A 321 16.05 -16.84 -5.11
CA GLY A 321 16.12 -17.73 -3.94
C GLY A 321 15.30 -19.02 -4.07
N VAL A 322 14.20 -19.02 -4.84
CA VAL A 322 13.39 -20.22 -5.11
C VAL A 322 14.13 -21.19 -6.03
N HIS A 323 14.62 -20.71 -7.19
CA HIS A 323 15.33 -21.54 -8.14
C HIS A 323 16.69 -22.02 -7.62
N ASN A 324 17.39 -21.22 -6.81
CA ASN A 324 18.63 -21.67 -6.17
C ASN A 324 18.37 -22.87 -5.24
N ARG A 325 17.28 -22.85 -4.46
CA ARG A 325 16.88 -24.00 -3.64
C ARG A 325 16.48 -25.21 -4.49
N LEU A 326 15.72 -24.99 -5.57
CA LEU A 326 15.32 -26.07 -6.48
C LEU A 326 16.52 -26.80 -7.09
N VAL A 327 17.52 -26.06 -7.58
CA VAL A 327 18.74 -26.68 -8.13
C VAL A 327 19.52 -27.41 -7.04
N ALA A 328 19.67 -26.82 -5.85
CA ALA A 328 20.32 -27.50 -4.73
C ALA A 328 19.60 -28.80 -4.34
N GLN A 329 18.27 -28.86 -4.46
CA GLN A 329 17.46 -30.07 -4.23
C GLN A 329 17.72 -31.11 -5.31
N ARG A 330 17.65 -30.73 -6.59
CA ARG A 330 17.93 -31.64 -7.73
C ARG A 330 19.35 -32.23 -7.68
N MET A 331 20.31 -31.46 -7.16
CA MET A 331 21.69 -31.89 -7.00
C MET A 331 21.97 -32.62 -5.67
N ASN A 332 20.95 -32.91 -4.86
CA ASN A 332 21.08 -33.56 -3.53
C ASN A 332 22.15 -32.90 -2.64
N LEU A 333 22.23 -31.56 -2.65
CA LEU A 333 23.21 -30.80 -1.86
C LEU A 333 22.75 -30.53 -0.42
N PHE A 334 21.50 -30.90 -0.09
CA PHE A 334 21.00 -30.86 1.27
C PHE A 334 21.39 -32.13 2.01
N ARG A 335 22.03 -31.99 3.18
CA ARG A 335 22.11 -33.10 4.13
C ARG A 335 20.67 -33.40 4.57
N VAL A 336 20.17 -34.59 4.24
CA VAL A 336 18.99 -35.14 4.92
C VAL A 336 19.38 -35.25 6.38
N ALA A 337 18.68 -34.52 7.25
CA ALA A 337 18.73 -34.83 8.68
C ALA A 337 18.04 -36.19 8.84
N SER A 338 18.84 -37.25 8.95
CA SER A 338 18.37 -38.56 9.39
C SER A 338 17.83 -38.42 10.81
N GLY A 339 16.51 -38.50 10.97
CA GLY A 339 15.85 -38.47 12.27
C GLY A 339 14.39 -38.07 12.20
N MET A 340 13.54 -38.92 11.62
CA MET A 340 12.12 -39.03 11.98
C MET A 340 11.69 -40.46 11.66
N ASP A 341 11.81 -41.32 12.66
CA ASP A 341 11.21 -42.65 12.65
C ASP A 341 9.70 -42.49 12.49
N PHE A 342 9.18 -43.10 11.43
CA PHE A 342 7.77 -43.44 11.32
C PHE A 342 7.46 -44.46 12.42
N CYS A 343 6.83 -44.03 13.50
CA CYS A 343 6.14 -44.97 14.39
C CYS A 343 4.73 -45.15 13.85
N SER A 344 4.55 -46.24 13.10
CA SER A 344 3.27 -46.82 12.75
C SER A 344 2.68 -47.53 13.97
N SER A 345 1.51 -47.10 14.44
CA SER A 345 0.44 -47.92 15.03
C SER A 345 -0.76 -47.02 15.33
#